data_AF-A0A9X8GRQ2-F1
#
_entry.id   AF-A0A9X8GRQ2-F1
#
_cell.length_a   1.000
_cell.length_b   1.000
_cell.length_c   1.000
_cell.angle_alpha   90.00
_cell.angle_beta   90.00
_cell.angle_gamma   90.00
#
_symmetry.space_group_name_H-M   'P 1'
#
loop_
_entity.id
_entity.type
_entity.pdbx_description
1 polymer ?
#
loop_
_entity_poly.entity_id
_entity_poly.type
_entity_poly.pdbx_seq_one_letter_code
_entity_poly.pdbx_strand_id
1 'polypeptide(L)'
;MYAEFAYDVVMNMDAAVKQLGGKVGDKPALVKALKTAAFDSVRGPVKYGNNQFLVQDYYLRKIVQGADGRVTNQLQPGKVLTAHQDAYAAQCALK
;
A
#
# COMPACT_ATOMS: atom_id res chain seq x y z
N MET A 1 -0.52 2.02 -11.16
CA MET A 1 -1.47 2.55 -10.18
C MET A 1 -2.59 1.58 -9.86
N TYR A 2 -3.67 1.46 -10.63
CA TYR A 2 -4.78 0.58 -10.20
C TYR A 2 -4.39 -0.89 -9.97
N ALA A 3 -3.59 -1.47 -10.88
CA ALA A 3 -3.11 -2.85 -10.72
C ALA A 3 -2.19 -3.03 -9.50
N GLU A 4 -1.44 -2.00 -9.11
CA GLU A 4 -0.51 -2.06 -7.98
C GLU A 4 -1.26 -2.07 -6.64
N PHE A 5 -2.39 -1.35 -6.55
CA PHE A 5 -3.26 -1.41 -5.37
C PHE A 5 -3.91 -2.78 -5.22
N ALA A 6 -4.40 -3.37 -6.31
CA ALA A 6 -4.97 -4.71 -6.28
C ALA A 6 -3.92 -5.76 -5.88
N TYR A 7 -2.70 -5.67 -6.45
CA TYR A 7 -1.59 -6.54 -6.09
C TYR A 7 -1.30 -6.47 -4.59
N ASP A 8 -1.14 -5.28 -4.04
CA ASP A 8 -0.79 -5.12 -2.62
C ASP A 8 -1.89 -5.59 -1.67
N VAL A 9 -3.17 -5.45 -2.04
CA VAL A 9 -4.28 -6.03 -1.26
C VAL A 9 -4.17 -7.55 -1.21
N VAL A 10 -3.94 -8.20 -2.36
CA VAL A 10 -3.80 -9.66 -2.42
C VAL A 10 -2.56 -10.12 -1.64
N MET A 11 -1.43 -9.41 -1.76
CA MET A 11 -0.22 -9.74 -1.02
C MET A 11 -0.38 -9.57 0.50
N ASN A 12 -1.11 -8.55 0.96
CA ASN A 12 -1.46 -8.41 2.37
C ASN A 12 -2.33 -9.57 2.87
N MET A 13 -3.35 -9.95 2.10
CA MET A 13 -4.22 -11.08 2.42
C MET A 13 -3.44 -12.39 2.48
N ASP A 14 -2.58 -12.66 1.50
CA ASP A 14 -1.71 -13.82 1.47
C ASP A 14 -0.79 -13.88 2.71
N ALA A 15 -0.13 -12.77 3.04
CA ALA A 15 0.72 -12.66 4.23
C ALA A 15 -0.07 -12.92 5.53
N ALA A 16 -1.29 -12.37 5.66
CA ALA A 16 -2.13 -12.61 6.82
C ALA A 16 -2.59 -14.08 6.94
N VAL A 17 -2.98 -14.71 5.83
CA VAL A 17 -3.37 -16.12 5.79
C VAL A 17 -2.19 -17.02 6.18
N LYS A 18 -0.99 -16.73 5.67
CA LYS A 18 0.24 -17.43 6.03
C LYS A 18 0.60 -17.27 7.50
N GLN A 19 0.49 -16.05 8.04
CA GLN A 19 0.72 -15.77 9.46
C GLN A 19 -0.18 -16.61 10.39
N LEU A 20 -1.41 -16.89 9.96
CA LEU A 20 -2.36 -17.71 10.72
C LEU A 20 -2.25 -19.21 10.42
N GLY A 21 -1.30 -19.64 9.57
CA GLY A 21 -1.20 -21.02 9.12
C GLY A 21 -2.50 -21.52 8.47
N GLY A 22 -3.20 -20.66 7.74
CA GLY A 22 -4.48 -20.97 7.08
C GLY A 22 -5.72 -20.94 7.99
N LYS A 23 -5.58 -20.69 9.30
CA LYS A 23 -6.72 -20.68 10.25
C LYS A 23 -7.49 -19.37 10.21
N VAL A 24 -8.25 -19.14 9.15
CA VAL A 24 -8.99 -17.89 8.90
C VAL A 24 -10.39 -17.83 9.55
N GLY A 25 -10.82 -18.91 10.22
CA GLY A 25 -12.12 -18.98 10.88
C GLY A 25 -12.23 -18.08 12.13
N ASP A 26 -11.11 -17.80 12.78
CA ASP A 26 -11.02 -16.82 13.87
C ASP A 26 -10.97 -15.41 13.28
N LYS A 27 -12.13 -14.78 13.17
CA LYS A 27 -12.26 -13.42 12.61
C LYS A 27 -11.44 -12.38 13.38
N PRO A 28 -11.47 -12.33 14.74
CA PRO A 28 -10.56 -11.47 15.49
C PRO A 28 -9.08 -11.65 15.15
N ALA A 29 -8.61 -12.90 15.06
CA ALA A 29 -7.22 -13.20 14.70
C ALA A 29 -6.90 -12.77 13.26
N LEU A 30 -7.82 -12.99 12.32
CA LEU A 30 -7.69 -12.55 10.92
C LEU A 30 -7.60 -11.03 10.79
N VAL A 31 -8.48 -10.29 11.45
CA VAL A 31 -8.45 -8.82 11.43
C VAL A 31 -7.15 -8.30 12.02
N LYS A 32 -6.66 -8.91 13.13
CA LYS A 32 -5.36 -8.57 13.72
C LYS A 32 -4.22 -8.84 12.74
N ALA A 33 -4.22 -10.01 12.09
CA ALA A 33 -3.19 -10.37 11.10
C ALA A 33 -3.19 -9.38 9.92
N LEU A 34 -4.34 -9.05 9.35
CA LEU A 34 -4.45 -8.08 8.24
C LEU A 34 -3.89 -6.69 8.62
N LYS A 35 -4.13 -6.24 9.87
CA LYS A 35 -3.58 -4.97 10.39
C LYS A 35 -2.04 -4.98 10.52
N THR A 36 -1.41 -6.15 10.70
CA THR A 36 0.02 -6.28 11.01
C THR A 36 0.84 -7.02 9.95
N ALA A 37 0.21 -7.61 8.93
CA ALA A 37 0.87 -8.48 7.97
C ALA A 37 1.90 -7.69 7.14
N ALA A 38 3.12 -8.23 7.10
CA ALA A 38 4.21 -7.69 6.31
C ALA A 38 4.22 -8.35 4.93
N PHE A 39 4.30 -7.53 3.88
CA PHE A 39 4.42 -7.97 2.51
C PHE A 39 5.27 -6.97 1.73
N ASP A 40 5.93 -7.45 0.68
CA ASP A 40 6.77 -6.61 -0.17
C ASP A 40 5.91 -5.94 -1.25
N SER A 41 5.63 -4.65 -1.06
CA SER A 41 4.88 -3.87 -2.04
C SER A 41 5.76 -3.42 -3.20
N VAL A 42 5.20 -3.42 -4.40
CA VAL A 42 5.86 -2.88 -5.61
C VAL A 42 6.03 -1.35 -5.57
N ARG A 43 5.43 -0.68 -4.59
CA ARG A 43 5.60 0.76 -4.32
C ARG A 43 6.79 1.07 -3.41
N GLY A 44 7.43 0.04 -2.86
CA GLY A 44 8.44 0.16 -1.81
C GLY A 44 7.84 -0.03 -0.41
N PRO A 45 8.47 0.52 0.65
CA PRO A 45 8.02 0.31 2.02
C PRO A 45 6.60 0.85 2.25
N VAL A 46 5.70 -0.03 2.71
CA VAL A 46 4.34 0.34 3.10
C VAL A 46 3.99 -0.28 4.45
N LYS A 47 3.12 0.41 5.20
CA LYS A 47 2.47 -0.15 6.39
C LYS A 47 1.06 0.40 6.52
N TYR A 48 0.17 -0.32 7.19
CA TYR A 48 -1.15 0.22 7.49
C TYR A 48 -1.11 1.21 8.65
N GLY A 49 -1.75 2.36 8.45
CA GLY A 49 -2.00 3.35 9.49
C GLY A 49 -3.15 2.94 10.40
N ASN A 50 -3.45 3.77 11.41
CA ASN A 50 -4.56 3.55 12.34
C ASN A 50 -5.92 3.46 11.64
N ASN A 51 -6.10 4.17 10.53
CA ASN A 51 -7.31 4.17 9.71
C ASN A 51 -7.33 3.08 8.60
N GLN A 52 -6.37 2.15 8.62
CA GLN A 52 -6.20 1.10 7.59
C GLN A 52 -5.94 1.61 6.17
N PHE A 53 -5.53 2.88 6.00
CA PHE A 53 -4.89 3.34 4.78
C PHE A 53 -3.39 3.08 4.84
N LEU A 54 -2.76 2.95 3.67
CA LEU A 54 -1.33 2.73 3.59
C LEU A 54 -0.55 4.02 3.85
N VAL A 55 0.35 3.94 4.81
CA VAL A 55 1.46 4.88 4.99
C VAL A 55 2.54 4.50 3.98
N GLN A 56 2.84 5.42 3.07
CA GLN A 56 3.68 5.14 1.90
C GLN A 56 4.44 6.37 1.42
N ASP A 57 5.45 6.15 0.60
CA ASP A 57 6.15 7.23 -0.09
C ASP A 57 5.31 7.74 -1.27
N TYR A 58 5.40 9.05 -1.54
CA TYR A 58 4.79 9.67 -2.71
C TYR A 58 5.85 10.27 -3.63
N TYR A 59 5.62 10.12 -4.93
CA TYR A 59 6.53 10.55 -5.97
C TYR A 59 5.82 11.49 -6.95
N LEU A 60 6.55 12.49 -7.43
CA LEU A 60 6.05 13.34 -8.52
C LEU A 60 6.17 12.58 -9.84
N ARG A 61 5.16 12.74 -10.67
CA ARG A 61 5.09 12.14 -12.00
C ARG A 61 4.75 13.21 -13.03
N LYS A 62 5.42 13.16 -14.17
CA LYS A 62 5.21 14.09 -15.28
C LYS A 62 4.81 13.31 -16.53
N ILE A 63 3.80 13.79 -17.24
CA ILE A 63 3.46 13.25 -18.56
C ILE A 63 4.44 13.84 -19.58
N VAL A 64 5.09 12.98 -20.34
CA VAL A 64 6.10 13.35 -21.35
C VAL A 64 5.86 12.56 -22.63
N GLN A 65 6.32 13.09 -23.76
CA GLN A 65 6.44 12.32 -24.99
C GLN A 65 7.84 11.70 -25.04
N GLY A 66 7.91 10.38 -25.16
CA GLY A 66 9.15 9.62 -25.28
C GLY A 66 9.82 9.85 -26.64
N ALA A 67 11.08 9.42 -26.74
CA ALA A 67 11.83 9.49 -28.00
C ALA A 67 11.19 8.64 -29.12
N ASP A 68 10.38 7.64 -28.75
CA ASP A 68 9.58 6.82 -29.66
C ASP A 68 8.25 7.50 -30.07
N GLY A 69 8.04 8.76 -29.69
CA GLY A 69 6.84 9.54 -29.97
C GLY A 69 5.64 9.18 -29.09
N ARG A 70 5.73 8.18 -28.20
CA ARG A 70 4.63 7.78 -27.33
C ARG A 70 4.53 8.64 -26.08
N VAL A 71 3.32 8.99 -25.68
CA VAL A 71 3.08 9.65 -24.40
C VAL A 71 3.21 8.64 -23.27
N THR A 72 3.99 8.98 -22.25
CA THR A 72 4.21 8.13 -21.08
C THR A 72 4.23 8.93 -19.79
N ASN A 73 4.07 8.24 -18.67
CA ASN A 73 4.17 8.79 -17.33
C ASN A 73 5.58 8.55 -16.78
N GLN A 74 6.36 9.61 -16.65
CA GLN A 74 7.73 9.57 -16.15
C GLN A 74 7.78 9.89 -14.66
N LEU A 75 8.38 8.98 -13.89
CA LEU A 75 8.73 9.22 -12.49
C LEU A 75 9.82 10.30 -12.40
N GLN A 76 9.58 11.33 -11.60
CA GLN A 76 10.60 12.35 -11.35
C GLN A 76 11.56 11.88 -10.25
N PRO A 77 12.83 12.32 -10.27
CA PRO A 77 13.80 11.95 -9.24
C PRO A 77 13.34 12.37 -7.84
N GLY A 78 13.50 11.46 -6.88
CA GLY A 78 13.26 11.72 -5.46
C GLY A 78 11.83 11.49 -4.98
N LYS A 79 11.69 11.38 -3.65
CA LYS A 79 10.41 11.29 -2.95
C LYS A 79 9.92 12.70 -2.63
N VAL A 80 8.66 12.98 -2.89
CA VAL A 80 8.01 14.25 -2.50
C VAL A 80 7.54 14.17 -1.05
N LEU A 81 7.04 13.01 -0.64
CA LEU A 81 6.68 12.71 0.74
C LEU A 81 7.24 11.33 1.10
N THR A 82 7.79 11.20 2.31
CA THR A 82 8.32 9.93 2.83
C THR A 82 7.39 9.40 3.91
N ALA A 83 7.03 8.11 3.85
CA ALA A 83 6.16 7.44 4.81
C ALA A 83 4.95 8.29 5.23
N HIS A 84 4.25 8.84 4.24
CA HIS A 84 3.18 9.79 4.46
C HIS A 84 1.91 9.08 4.92
N GLN A 85 1.40 9.50 6.09
CA GLN A 85 0.12 9.07 6.63
C GLN A 85 -1.02 9.83 5.93
N ASP A 86 -2.11 9.12 5.63
CA ASP A 86 -3.34 9.73 5.12
C ASP A 86 -3.79 10.95 5.96
N ALA A 87 -4.20 12.02 5.29
CA ALA A 87 -4.49 13.31 5.92
C ALA A 87 -5.67 13.27 6.91
N TYR A 88 -6.56 12.28 6.79
CA TYR A 88 -7.76 12.12 7.62
C TYR A 88 -7.62 11.02 8.66
N ALA A 89 -6.41 10.45 8.81
CA ALA A 89 -6.12 9.39 9.77
C ALA A 89 -6.53 9.74 11.21
N ALA A 90 -6.36 10.99 11.61
CA ALA A 90 -6.75 11.49 12.94
C ALA A 90 -8.27 11.60 13.14
N GLN A 91 -9.05 11.65 12.06
CA GLN A 91 -10.52 11.74 12.11
C GLN A 91 -11.18 10.36 12.11
N CYS A 92 -10.40 9.30 11.88
CA CYS A 92 -10.91 7.94 11.91
C CYS A 92 -11.13 7.48 13.35
N ALA A 93 -12.39 7.19 13.71
CA ALA A 93 -12.76 6.67 15.03
C ALA A 93 -12.49 5.16 15.20
N LEU A 94 -11.94 4.50 14.18
CA LEU A 94 -11.59 3.09 14.23
C LEU A 94 -10.53 2.88 15.32
N LYS A 95 -10.90 2.10 16.34
CA LYS A 95 -10.02 1.72 17.46
C LYS A 95 -9.27 0.42 17.14
#